data_AF-A0A955VFK2-F1
#
_entry.id   AF-A0A955VFK2-F1
#
_cell.length_a   1.000
_cell.length_b   1.000
_cell.length_c   1.000
_cell.angle_alpha   90.00
_cell.angle_beta   90.00
_cell.angle_gamma   90.00
#
_symmetry.space_group_name_H-M   'P 1'
#
loop_
_entity.id
_entity.type
_entity.pdbx_description
1 polymer ?
#
loop_
_entity_poly.entity_id
_entity_poly.type
_entity_poly.pdbx_seq_one_letter_code
_entity_poly.pdbx_strand_id
1 'polypeptide(L)'
;STSGLYGNFGQCNYGAAKAGIAGFARCLWPEAQRKGITVNVIAPAAVTRMTEDLPFFQRDGGAGESMRPEHVSPVVVFLAGPKAESITGRVFLVFGNTVKLIEPTAIPIAEGAGGEPWAVAAIGEKILETVGSRPHPSWIERF
;
A
#
# COMPACT_ATOMS: atom_id res chain seq x y z
N SER A 1 6.87 1.60 2.74
CA SER A 1 6.34 2.88 3.26
C SER A 1 4.95 3.09 2.71
N THR A 2 4.07 3.69 3.50
CA THR A 2 2.76 4.19 3.08
C THR A 2 2.86 5.22 1.95
N SER A 3 3.94 6.00 1.85
CA SER A 3 4.13 6.99 0.76
C SER A 3 4.05 6.37 -0.64
N GLY A 4 4.50 5.12 -0.81
CA GLY A 4 4.42 4.40 -2.09
C GLY A 4 3.11 3.64 -2.32
N LEU A 5 2.28 3.49 -1.28
CA LEU A 5 0.99 2.80 -1.35
C LEU A 5 -0.17 3.80 -1.51
N TYR A 6 -0.08 4.92 -0.80
CA TYR A 6 -1.16 5.89 -0.64
C TYR A 6 -0.80 7.28 -1.19
N GLY A 7 0.49 7.55 -1.44
CA GLY A 7 1.00 8.90 -1.64
C GLY A 7 1.30 9.58 -0.30
N ASN A 8 2.26 10.50 -0.31
CA ASN A 8 2.52 11.40 0.81
C ASN A 8 3.09 12.72 0.28
N PHE A 9 2.60 13.84 0.80
CA PHE A 9 3.03 15.16 0.35
C PHE A 9 4.52 15.40 0.61
N GLY A 10 5.16 16.13 -0.30
CA GLY A 10 6.61 16.38 -0.23
C GLY A 10 7.49 15.15 -0.47
N GLN A 11 6.90 13.98 -0.74
CA GLN A 11 7.63 12.71 -0.90
C GLN A 11 7.45 12.10 -2.29
N CYS A 12 7.25 12.89 -3.35
CA CYS A 12 7.01 12.36 -4.69
C CYS A 12 8.10 11.38 -5.18
N ASN A 13 9.38 11.72 -4.98
CA ASN A 13 10.51 10.86 -5.33
C ASN A 13 10.53 9.56 -4.51
N TYR A 14 10.36 9.65 -3.19
CA TYR A 14 10.36 8.53 -2.27
C TYR A 14 9.14 7.62 -2.49
N GLY A 15 7.96 8.21 -2.67
CA GLY A 15 6.71 7.53 -3.00
C GLY A 15 6.82 6.78 -4.32
N ALA A 16 7.31 7.42 -5.39
CA ALA A 16 7.56 6.77 -6.67
C ALA A 16 8.51 5.56 -6.54
N ALA A 17 9.63 5.72 -5.82
CA ALA A 17 10.57 4.63 -5.60
C ALA A 17 9.93 3.45 -4.85
N LYS A 18 9.18 3.72 -3.77
CA LYS A 18 8.51 2.67 -2.98
C LYS A 18 7.34 2.03 -3.72
N ALA A 19 6.60 2.78 -4.55
CA ALA A 19 5.60 2.25 -5.46
C ALA A 19 6.24 1.31 -6.51
N GLY A 20 7.40 1.69 -7.03
CA GLY A 20 8.20 0.88 -7.95
C GLY A 20 8.61 -0.47 -7.35
N ILE A 21 9.06 -0.50 -6.09
CA ILE A 21 9.35 -1.75 -5.37
C ILE A 21 8.11 -2.66 -5.28
N ALA A 22 6.95 -2.08 -4.94
CA ALA A 22 5.70 -2.84 -4.86
C ALA A 22 5.23 -3.33 -6.24
N GLY A 23 5.41 -2.52 -7.29
CA GLY A 23 5.14 -2.90 -8.68
C GLY A 23 6.05 -4.03 -9.16
N PHE A 24 7.35 -3.93 -8.89
CA PHE A 24 8.32 -4.97 -9.18
C PHE A 24 7.94 -6.30 -8.52
N ALA A 25 7.59 -6.28 -7.23
CA ALA A 25 7.16 -7.48 -6.51
C ALA A 25 5.88 -8.11 -7.10
N ARG A 26 4.92 -7.29 -7.57
CA ARG A 26 3.70 -7.77 -8.25
C ARG A 26 3.99 -8.52 -9.55
N CYS A 27 5.01 -8.10 -10.30
CA CYS A 27 5.45 -8.80 -11.51
C CYS A 27 6.33 -10.02 -11.19
N LEU A 28 7.16 -9.94 -10.15
CA LEU A 28 8.13 -10.98 -9.82
C LEU A 28 7.48 -12.22 -9.19
N TRP A 29 6.48 -12.06 -8.32
CA TRP A 29 5.92 -13.22 -7.60
C TRP A 29 5.41 -14.37 -8.49
N PRO A 30 4.71 -14.17 -9.64
CA PRO A 30 4.27 -15.28 -10.49
C PRO A 30 5.45 -15.94 -11.23
N GLU A 31 6.54 -15.21 -11.48
CA GLU A 31 7.76 -15.77 -12.04
C GLU A 31 8.54 -16.61 -11.02
N ALA A 32 8.66 -16.08 -9.80
CA ALA A 32 9.36 -16.68 -8.69
C ALA A 32 8.66 -17.94 -8.15
N GLN A 33 7.33 -17.93 -8.08
CA GLN A 33 6.56 -19.04 -7.53
C GLN A 33 6.79 -20.35 -8.29
N ARG A 34 7.00 -20.30 -9.62
CA ARG A 34 7.34 -21.46 -10.46
C ARG A 34 8.65 -22.14 -10.04
N LYS A 35 9.50 -21.44 -9.30
CA LYS A 35 10.78 -21.94 -8.75
C LYS A 35 10.71 -22.20 -7.23
N GLY A 36 9.51 -22.19 -6.64
CA GLY A 36 9.32 -22.36 -5.19
C GLY A 36 9.77 -21.14 -4.36
N ILE A 37 9.90 -19.97 -4.98
CA ILE A 37 10.32 -18.73 -4.29
C ILE A 37 9.09 -17.86 -4.03
N THR A 38 8.90 -17.43 -2.77
CA THR A 38 7.85 -16.48 -2.40
C THR A 38 8.35 -15.05 -2.47
N VAL A 39 7.46 -14.11 -2.81
CA VAL A 39 7.77 -12.69 -2.93
C VAL A 39 6.64 -11.90 -2.30
N ASN A 40 6.94 -11.18 -1.22
CA ASN A 40 5.98 -10.33 -0.51
C ASN A 40 6.60 -8.95 -0.25
N VAL A 41 5.75 -7.97 0.02
CA VAL A 41 6.15 -6.59 0.32
C VAL A 41 5.69 -6.24 1.73
N ILE A 42 6.56 -5.55 2.46
CA ILE A 42 6.22 -4.94 3.75
C ILE A 42 6.32 -3.42 3.60
N ALA A 43 5.26 -2.73 4.00
CA ALA A 43 5.23 -1.29 4.23
C ALA A 43 5.29 -1.05 5.74
N PRO A 44 6.48 -0.86 6.32
CA PRO A 44 6.61 -0.64 7.75
C PRO A 44 6.28 0.81 8.12
N ALA A 45 5.78 1.00 9.34
CA ALA A 45 5.89 2.26 10.08
C ALA A 45 6.45 1.98 11.48
N ALA A 46 7.53 2.68 11.83
CA ALA A 46 8.21 2.55 13.11
C ALA A 46 8.97 3.84 13.44
N VAL A 47 9.25 4.06 14.72
CA VAL A 47 10.17 5.11 15.19
C VAL A 47 11.60 4.65 14.94
N THR A 48 12.31 5.39 14.09
CA THR A 48 13.71 5.18 13.74
C THR A 48 14.35 6.54 13.54
N ARG A 49 15.68 6.61 13.41
CA ARG A 49 16.37 7.85 13.00
C ARG A 49 15.81 8.51 11.73
N MET A 50 15.18 7.76 10.82
CA MET A 50 14.56 8.32 9.61
C MET A 50 13.21 8.99 9.87
N THR A 51 12.54 8.61 10.97
CA THR A 51 11.12 8.90 11.21
C THR A 51 10.86 9.58 12.56
N GLU A 52 11.83 9.61 13.46
CA GLU A 52 11.69 10.15 14.81
C GLU A 52 11.23 11.60 14.82
N ASP A 53 11.71 12.43 13.89
CA ASP A 53 11.31 13.83 13.78
C ASP A 53 9.96 14.06 13.08
N LEU A 54 9.29 13.01 12.58
CA LEU A 54 8.00 13.18 11.92
C LEU A 54 6.92 13.52 12.95
N PRO A 55 6.03 14.50 12.67
CA PRO A 55 4.99 14.94 13.60
C PRO A 55 4.11 13.79 14.14
N PHE A 56 3.86 12.78 13.31
CA PHE A 56 3.12 11.58 13.69
C PHE A 56 3.73 10.85 14.91
N PHE A 57 5.06 10.79 15.00
CA PHE A 57 5.77 10.09 16.06
C PHE A 57 6.08 10.96 17.28
N GLN A 58 5.84 12.27 17.18
CA GLN A 58 6.03 13.26 18.24
C GLN A 58 4.74 13.57 19.02
N ARG A 59 3.57 13.11 18.55
CA ARG A 59 2.27 13.31 19.23
C ARG A 59 2.15 12.48 20.51
N ASP A 60 1.34 12.98 21.46
CA ASP A 60 0.91 12.29 22.69
C ASP A 60 2.01 11.64 23.54
N GLY A 61 3.11 12.35 23.77
CA GLY A 61 4.25 11.83 24.57
C GLY A 61 5.24 10.98 23.78
N GLY A 62 5.06 10.89 22.47
CA GLY A 62 5.92 10.17 21.54
C GLY A 62 5.52 8.70 21.41
N ALA A 63 5.61 8.14 20.20
CA ALA A 63 5.23 6.75 19.96
C ALA A 63 6.28 5.71 20.43
N GLY A 64 7.17 6.12 21.32
CA GLY A 64 8.49 5.52 21.56
C GLY A 64 8.46 4.01 21.68
N GLU A 65 7.70 3.46 22.64
CA GLU A 65 7.67 2.02 22.89
C GLU A 65 6.71 1.26 21.96
N SER A 66 5.53 1.82 21.67
CA SER A 66 4.48 1.10 20.93
C SER A 66 4.73 1.00 19.42
N MET A 67 5.67 1.78 18.89
CA MET A 67 6.00 1.87 17.47
C MET A 67 7.48 1.59 17.20
N ARG A 68 8.17 0.89 18.11
CA ARG A 68 9.54 0.44 17.88
C ARG A 68 9.67 -0.50 16.66
N PRO A 69 10.80 -0.49 15.94
CA PRO A 69 11.02 -1.34 14.76
C PRO A 69 10.95 -2.84 15.07
N GLU A 70 11.20 -3.23 16.32
CA GLU A 70 11.06 -4.60 16.81
C GLU A 70 9.64 -5.14 16.61
N HIS A 71 8.62 -4.30 16.58
CA HIS A 71 7.25 -4.72 16.30
C HIS A 71 7.02 -5.14 14.84
N VAL A 72 7.86 -4.68 13.91
CA VAL A 72 7.79 -5.08 12.49
C VAL A 72 8.49 -6.42 12.26
N SER A 73 9.56 -6.69 13.00
CA SER A 73 10.47 -7.82 12.77
C SER A 73 9.80 -9.20 12.79
N PRO A 74 8.87 -9.52 13.71
CA PRO A 74 8.17 -10.81 13.72
C PRO A 74 7.48 -11.16 12.41
N VAL A 75 6.90 -10.17 11.72
CA VAL A 75 6.23 -10.39 10.43
C VAL A 75 7.24 -10.75 9.35
N VAL A 76 8.40 -10.08 9.33
CA VAL A 76 9.50 -10.39 8.41
C VAL A 76 9.97 -11.83 8.63
N VAL A 77 10.23 -12.20 9.88
CA VAL A 77 10.70 -13.55 10.26
C VAL A 77 9.68 -14.62 9.88
N PHE A 78 8.40 -14.38 10.14
CA PHE A 78 7.33 -15.32 9.78
C PHE A 78 7.26 -15.52 8.26
N LEU A 79 7.26 -14.44 7.47
CA LEU A 79 7.18 -14.50 6.00
C LEU A 79 8.42 -15.16 5.36
N ALA A 80 9.56 -15.15 6.03
CA ALA A 80 10.77 -15.85 5.60
C ALA A 80 10.83 -17.31 6.09
N GLY A 81 9.89 -17.75 6.94
CA GLY A 81 9.86 -19.09 7.51
C GLY A 81 9.05 -20.09 6.69
N PRO A 82 9.22 -21.40 6.94
CA PRO A 82 8.57 -22.46 6.16
C PRO A 82 7.03 -22.43 6.26
N LYS A 83 6.48 -21.94 7.38
CA LYS A 83 5.01 -21.81 7.54
C LYS A 83 4.37 -20.79 6.58
N ALA A 84 5.16 -19.94 5.93
CA ALA A 84 4.69 -18.95 4.97
C ALA A 84 4.92 -19.37 3.50
N GLU A 85 5.25 -20.64 3.22
CA GLU A 85 5.54 -21.13 1.86
C GLU A 85 4.41 -20.87 0.84
N SER A 86 3.16 -20.84 1.31
CA SER A 86 1.98 -20.57 0.48
C SER A 86 1.64 -19.08 0.35
N ILE A 87 2.36 -18.21 1.07
CA ILE A 87 2.10 -16.77 1.09
C ILE A 87 3.05 -16.09 0.12
N THR A 88 2.51 -15.62 -1.01
CA THR A 88 3.26 -14.88 -2.03
C THR A 88 2.36 -13.84 -2.71
N GLY A 89 2.97 -12.82 -3.32
CA GLY A 89 2.27 -11.75 -4.02
C GLY A 89 1.51 -10.77 -3.13
N ARG A 90 1.78 -10.74 -1.82
CA ARG A 90 1.03 -9.92 -0.85
C ARG A 90 1.79 -8.67 -0.42
N VAL A 91 1.03 -7.65 -0.02
CA VAL A 91 1.55 -6.39 0.53
C VAL A 91 1.00 -6.22 1.95
N PHE A 92 1.88 -6.10 2.93
CA PHE A 92 1.52 -5.96 4.34
C PHE A 92 1.91 -4.57 4.86
N LEU A 93 0.98 -3.84 5.46
CA LEU A 93 1.26 -2.67 6.28
C LEU A 93 1.45 -3.12 7.73
N VAL A 94 2.62 -2.84 8.30
CA VAL A 94 3.01 -3.36 9.62
C VAL A 94 3.52 -2.21 10.48
N PHE A 95 2.96 -2.06 11.67
CA PHE A 95 3.37 -1.04 12.63
C PHE A 95 2.83 -1.37 14.02
N GLY A 96 3.65 -1.18 15.06
CA GLY A 96 3.33 -1.70 16.39
C GLY A 96 2.82 -3.14 16.30
N ASN A 97 1.82 -3.51 17.10
CA ASN A 97 1.20 -4.83 17.02
C ASN A 97 0.06 -4.92 15.98
N THR A 98 0.11 -4.11 14.92
CA THR A 98 -0.90 -4.10 13.85
C THR A 98 -0.32 -4.61 12.54
N VAL A 99 -1.01 -5.56 11.91
CA VAL A 99 -0.72 -6.06 10.56
C VAL A 99 -1.98 -5.90 9.71
N LYS A 100 -1.86 -5.23 8.57
CA LYS A 100 -2.94 -5.06 7.59
C LYS A 100 -2.51 -5.62 6.24
N LEU A 101 -3.39 -6.37 5.60
CA LEU A 101 -3.22 -6.74 4.19
C LEU A 101 -3.70 -5.58 3.32
N ILE A 102 -2.90 -5.19 2.34
CA ILE A 102 -3.24 -4.15 1.37
C ILE A 102 -3.54 -4.79 0.03
N GLU A 103 -4.79 -4.63 -0.43
CA GLU A 103 -5.26 -5.16 -1.70
C GLU A 103 -5.84 -4.04 -2.57
N PRO A 104 -5.50 -3.98 -3.86
CA PRO A 104 -6.16 -3.08 -4.78
C PRO A 104 -7.58 -3.58 -5.06
N THR A 105 -8.56 -2.69 -4.98
CA THR A 105 -9.95 -2.98 -5.36
C THR A 105 -10.28 -2.23 -6.64
N ALA A 106 -10.61 -2.96 -7.70
CA ALA A 106 -11.20 -2.38 -8.89
C ALA A 106 -12.71 -2.20 -8.68
N ILE A 107 -13.23 -1.03 -9.05
CA ILE A 107 -14.65 -0.71 -8.90
C ILE A 107 -15.17 -0.37 -10.29
N PRO A 108 -16.14 -1.14 -10.82
CA PRO A 108 -16.70 -0.85 -12.14
C PRO A 108 -17.50 0.46 -12.08
N ILE A 109 -17.15 1.41 -12.94
CA ILE A 109 -17.82 2.71 -13.08
C ILE A 109 -18.70 2.71 -14.35
N ALA A 110 -18.25 2.04 -15.40
CA ALA A 110 -18.95 1.93 -16.66
C ALA A 110 -18.60 0.58 -17.31
N GLU A 111 -19.61 -0.10 -17.84
CA GLU A 111 -19.45 -1.38 -18.55
C GLU A 111 -20.20 -1.29 -19.88
N GLY A 112 -19.54 -1.71 -20.97
CA GLY A 112 -20.09 -1.69 -22.32
C GLY A 112 -19.91 -3.05 -22.98
N ALA A 113 -20.86 -3.46 -23.83
CA ALA A 113 -20.93 -4.81 -24.38
C ALA A 113 -20.03 -5.06 -25.61
N GLY A 114 -18.98 -4.25 -25.82
CA GLY A 114 -18.18 -4.26 -27.06
C GLY A 114 -18.91 -3.57 -28.20
N GLY A 115 -18.34 -2.48 -28.72
CA GLY A 115 -18.97 -1.61 -29.71
C GLY A 115 -18.17 -0.32 -29.87
N GLU A 116 -18.83 0.73 -30.39
CA GLU A 116 -18.22 2.05 -30.51
C GLU A 116 -17.72 2.58 -29.15
N PRO A 117 -16.63 3.37 -29.12
CA PRO A 117 -16.15 4.00 -27.89
C PRO A 117 -17.23 4.85 -27.21
N TRP A 118 -17.16 4.96 -25.88
CA TRP A 118 -18.02 5.87 -25.14
C TRP A 118 -17.87 7.31 -25.65
N ALA A 119 -18.99 7.98 -25.89
CA ALA A 119 -18.97 9.43 -26.04
C ALA A 119 -18.42 10.08 -24.77
N VAL A 120 -17.60 11.13 -24.92
CA VAL A 120 -16.95 11.83 -23.79
C VAL A 120 -17.95 12.26 -22.72
N ALA A 121 -19.10 12.81 -23.14
CA ALA A 121 -20.16 13.22 -22.22
C ALA A 121 -20.72 12.02 -21.42
N ALA A 122 -21.01 10.91 -22.10
CA ALA A 122 -21.61 9.73 -21.48
C ALA A 122 -20.69 9.06 -20.44
N ILE A 123 -19.38 8.98 -20.71
CA ILE A 123 -18.43 8.47 -19.70
C ILE A 123 -18.21 9.48 -18.58
N GLY A 124 -18.22 10.78 -18.89
CA GLY A 124 -18.11 11.86 -17.89
C GLY A 124 -19.23 11.80 -16.85
N GLU A 125 -20.47 11.62 -17.28
CA GLU A 125 -21.64 11.49 -16.39
C GLU A 125 -21.47 10.31 -15.41
N LYS A 126 -21.11 9.12 -15.93
CA LYS A 126 -20.90 7.92 -15.11
C LYS A 126 -19.76 8.10 -14.09
N ILE A 127 -18.66 8.73 -14.50
CA ILE A 127 -17.54 9.05 -13.60
C ILE A 127 -17.98 10.01 -12.50
N LEU A 128 -18.69 11.09 -12.85
CA LEU A 128 -19.13 12.09 -11.88
C LEU A 128 -20.15 11.53 -10.88
N GLU A 129 -21.07 10.66 -11.34
CA GLU A 129 -22.01 9.97 -10.45
C GLU A 129 -21.28 9.11 -9.41
N THR A 130 -20.28 8.35 -9.84
CA THR A 130 -19.57 7.41 -8.96
C THR A 130 -18.52 8.10 -8.09
N VAL A 131 -17.73 9.02 -8.65
CA VAL A 131 -16.62 9.69 -7.95
C VAL A 131 -17.11 10.92 -7.17
N GLY A 132 -18.07 11.68 -7.71
CA GLY A 132 -18.60 12.87 -7.05
C GLY A 132 -19.32 12.59 -5.73
N SER A 133 -19.85 11.36 -5.58
CA SER A 133 -20.46 10.88 -4.34
C SER A 133 -19.45 10.29 -3.34
N ARG A 134 -18.17 10.12 -3.74
CA ARG A 134 -17.14 9.51 -2.90
C ARG A 134 -16.23 10.58 -2.31
N PRO A 135 -15.93 10.52 -1.00
CA PRO A 135 -14.97 11.42 -0.42
C PRO A 135 -13.59 11.19 -1.05
N HIS A 136 -12.80 12.26 -1.18
CA HIS A 136 -11.38 12.13 -1.49
C HIS A 136 -10.73 11.11 -0.53
N PRO A 137 -9.78 10.29 -1.02
CA PRO A 137 -9.14 9.26 -0.21
C PRO A 137 -8.63 9.82 1.12
N SER A 138 -9.15 9.31 2.23
CA SER A 138 -8.93 9.87 3.58
C SER A 138 -7.50 9.68 4.10
N TRP A 139 -6.69 8.87 3.40
CA TRP A 139 -5.29 8.59 3.72
C TRP A 139 -4.30 9.56 3.06
N ILE A 140 -4.78 10.49 2.23
CA ILE A 140 -3.99 11.65 1.79
C ILE A 140 -4.34 12.76 2.77
N GLU A 141 -3.38 13.20 3.60
CA GLU A 141 -3.58 14.39 4.44
C GLU A 141 -4.04 15.54 3.53
N ARG A 142 -5.25 16.05 3.80
CA ARG A 142 -5.77 17.21 3.10
C ARG A 142 -4.94 18.41 3.55
N PHE A 143 -4.34 19.09 2.57
CA PHE A 143 -3.85 20.45 2.74
C PHE A 143 -5.01 21.41 2.46
#